data_AF-A0A661P4A5-F1
#
_entry.id   AF-A0A661P4A5-F1
#
_cell.length_a   1.000
_cell.length_b   1.000
_cell.length_c   1.000
_cell.angle_alpha   90.00
_cell.angle_beta   90.00
_cell.angle_gamma   90.00
#
_symmetry.space_group_name_H-M   'P 1'
#
loop_
_entity.id
_entity.type
_entity.pdbx_description
1 polymer ?
#
loop_
_entity_poly.entity_id
_entity_poly.type
_entity_poly.pdbx_seq_one_letter_code
_entity_poly.pdbx_strand_id
1 'polypeptide(L)'
;MMSCAPKSTAVLVLGLVVAWSVAQSAHAQSGSPMLHEYIAPQAAEDVKLESTNPSGQLPAAVRTPSGTITPPDTTTTPEPRRIYHEGSDRTPGFKPDRDTRRPEVEHYDDPFSPTLTPFKRMHAYDAVRPDYTLVVRDTQYRPITIGGTPRDGDDRFFGDMVVQLRAGDRVRIPSVGPGARLLELVSSPRTEVTVWRDGADNWFVYGDQSARVRLISHLAIAREAFASEFADVTWGSLPRVPVQPAAHSRAFRRVAKAIDISRTTMSPRDVVLKMVSYFRSFAPSK
;
A
#
# COMPACT_ATOMS: atom_id res chain seq x y z
N MET A 1 33.87 91.80 -75.71
CA MET A 1 33.13 90.87 -76.60
C MET A 1 33.99 89.62 -76.77
N MET A 2 33.65 88.53 -76.07
CA MET A 2 34.22 87.16 -76.16
C MET A 2 33.32 86.34 -75.22
N SER A 3 32.44 85.45 -75.68
CA SER A 3 32.62 84.17 -76.37
C SER A 3 33.04 83.00 -75.48
N CYS A 4 32.25 81.92 -75.61
CA CYS A 4 32.49 80.51 -75.32
C CYS A 4 32.49 79.98 -73.87
N ALA A 5 31.48 79.13 -73.62
CA ALA A 5 31.45 78.00 -72.68
C ALA A 5 32.56 76.95 -73.01
N PRO A 6 32.77 75.78 -72.31
CA PRO A 6 31.82 75.06 -71.44
C PRO A 6 32.43 74.24 -70.26
N LYS A 7 31.55 73.47 -69.60
CA LYS A 7 31.71 72.11 -69.01
C LYS A 7 31.48 71.96 -67.49
N SER A 8 30.72 70.91 -67.23
CA SER A 8 30.18 70.40 -65.97
C SER A 8 31.22 70.07 -64.91
N THR A 9 30.82 70.28 -63.65
CA THR A 9 31.41 69.61 -62.48
C THR A 9 30.30 69.27 -61.50
N ALA A 10 30.26 68.01 -61.11
CA ALA A 10 29.41 67.49 -60.05
C ALA A 10 29.71 68.18 -58.72
N VAL A 11 28.67 68.49 -57.95
CA VAL A 11 28.80 68.99 -56.58
C VAL A 11 28.09 68.01 -55.67
N LEU A 12 28.90 67.28 -54.90
CA LEU A 12 28.53 66.42 -53.80
C LEU A 12 28.74 67.25 -52.53
N VAL A 13 27.65 67.68 -51.87
CA VAL A 13 27.73 68.31 -50.54
C VAL A 13 26.83 67.53 -49.59
N LEU A 14 27.53 66.95 -48.62
CA LEU A 14 27.07 66.16 -47.50
C LEU A 14 26.27 67.06 -46.54
N GLY A 15 24.96 66.84 -46.43
CA GLY A 15 24.07 67.52 -45.49
C GLY A 15 23.52 66.53 -44.46
N LEU A 16 24.16 66.49 -43.30
CA LEU A 16 23.79 65.69 -42.14
C LEU A 16 22.62 66.37 -41.39
N VAL A 17 21.81 65.54 -40.71
CA VAL A 17 20.95 65.80 -39.54
C VAL A 17 19.43 65.98 -39.76
N VAL A 18 18.72 65.09 -39.05
CA VAL A 18 17.36 65.16 -38.44
C VAL A 18 16.22 64.45 -39.19
N ALA A 19 15.57 63.57 -38.41
CA ALA A 19 14.25 62.96 -38.59
C ALA A 19 14.21 61.68 -39.44
N TRP A 20 14.41 60.54 -38.78
CA TRP A 20 13.41 59.47 -38.63
C TRP A 20 14.01 58.31 -37.82
N SER A 21 14.35 58.61 -36.57
CA SER A 21 14.51 57.59 -35.52
C SER A 21 13.11 57.09 -35.15
N VAL A 22 12.54 56.23 -36.00
CA VAL A 22 11.40 55.40 -35.62
C VAL A 22 11.90 54.45 -34.54
N ALA A 23 11.33 54.62 -33.36
CA ALA A 23 11.58 53.84 -32.17
C ALA A 23 11.45 52.34 -32.47
N GLN A 24 12.59 51.66 -32.59
CA GLN A 24 12.69 50.26 -32.19
C GLN A 24 13.24 50.22 -30.77
N SER A 25 12.48 50.80 -29.84
CA SER A 25 12.51 50.33 -28.46
C SER A 25 11.77 48.99 -28.46
N ALA A 26 12.41 47.97 -29.04
CA ALA A 26 12.14 46.60 -28.65
C ALA A 26 12.46 46.55 -27.16
N HIS A 27 11.43 46.78 -26.35
CA HIS A 27 11.42 46.39 -24.96
C HIS A 27 11.52 44.87 -25.02
N ALA A 28 12.75 44.38 -25.08
CA ALA A 28 13.06 43.07 -24.55
C ALA A 28 12.62 43.15 -23.09
N GLN A 29 11.38 42.74 -22.84
CA GLN A 29 11.02 42.19 -21.55
C GLN A 29 11.96 41.01 -21.39
N SER A 30 13.13 41.28 -20.82
CA SER A 30 13.95 40.27 -20.20
C SER A 30 13.06 39.71 -19.09
N GLY A 31 12.30 38.68 -19.43
CA GLY A 31 11.55 37.90 -18.46
C GLY A 31 12.54 37.57 -17.34
N SER A 32 12.18 37.93 -16.11
CA SER A 32 12.99 37.63 -14.94
C SER A 32 13.45 36.17 -15.04
N PRO A 33 14.73 35.86 -14.81
CA PRO A 33 15.24 34.50 -15.00
C PRO A 33 14.35 33.54 -14.22
N MET A 34 13.74 32.59 -14.91
CA MET A 34 12.91 31.57 -14.29
C MET A 34 13.82 30.71 -13.42
N LEU A 35 13.90 31.03 -12.13
CA LEU A 35 14.80 30.35 -11.19
C LEU A 35 14.40 28.89 -10.95
N HIS A 36 13.12 28.59 -11.15
CA HIS A 36 12.55 27.26 -10.94
C HIS A 36 11.61 26.92 -12.09
N GLU A 37 12.13 26.17 -13.06
CA GLU A 37 11.28 25.48 -14.02
C GLU A 37 10.50 24.38 -13.28
N TYR A 38 9.18 24.33 -13.49
CA TYR A 38 8.38 23.22 -12.98
C TYR A 38 8.68 21.98 -13.82
N ILE A 39 9.34 21.00 -13.20
CA ILE A 39 9.56 19.68 -13.78
C ILE A 39 8.48 18.77 -13.22
N ALA A 40 7.59 18.27 -14.09
CA ALA A 40 6.58 17.32 -13.67
C ALA A 40 7.24 16.03 -13.16
N PRO A 41 6.79 15.44 -12.03
CA PRO A 41 7.34 14.20 -11.51
C PRO A 41 7.28 13.07 -12.55
N GLN A 42 8.38 12.33 -12.68
CA GLN A 42 8.46 11.16 -13.56
C GLN A 42 8.81 9.94 -12.73
N ALA A 43 7.82 9.08 -12.50
CA ALA A 43 7.97 7.94 -11.59
C ALA A 43 9.14 6.99 -11.94
N ALA A 44 9.47 6.85 -13.23
CA ALA A 44 10.61 6.04 -13.66
C ALA A 44 11.97 6.67 -13.30
N GLU A 45 12.07 7.99 -13.38
CA GLU A 45 13.23 8.76 -12.97
C GLU A 45 13.35 8.78 -11.44
N ASP A 46 12.23 8.98 -10.74
CA ASP A 46 12.17 8.96 -9.28
C ASP A 46 12.68 7.63 -8.69
N VAL A 47 12.29 6.50 -9.29
CA VAL A 47 12.84 5.19 -8.91
C VAL A 47 14.34 5.10 -9.16
N LYS A 48 14.84 5.68 -10.26
CA LYS A 48 16.26 5.62 -10.64
C LYS A 48 17.13 6.51 -9.75
N LEU A 49 16.59 7.64 -9.31
CA LEU A 49 17.29 8.62 -8.47
C LEU A 49 17.06 8.39 -6.98
N GLU A 50 16.28 7.37 -6.61
CA GLU A 50 15.84 7.13 -5.23
C GLU A 50 15.22 8.37 -4.59
N SER A 51 14.48 9.13 -5.42
CA SER A 51 13.81 10.37 -5.01
C SER A 51 12.82 10.10 -3.89
N THR A 52 12.64 11.09 -3.01
CA THR A 52 11.60 11.08 -1.99
C THR A 52 10.45 11.97 -2.38
N ASN A 53 9.27 11.72 -1.81
CA ASN A 53 8.11 12.57 -1.95
C ASN A 53 8.41 13.99 -1.43
N PRO A 54 7.54 15.00 -1.68
CA PRO A 54 7.80 16.38 -1.26
C PRO A 54 8.07 16.56 0.24
N SER A 55 7.57 15.64 1.09
CA SER A 55 7.84 15.65 2.54
C SER A 55 9.22 15.09 2.93
N GLY A 56 9.91 14.40 2.02
CA GLY A 56 11.19 13.73 2.27
C GLY A 56 11.09 12.42 3.05
N GLN A 57 9.88 11.92 3.33
CA GLN A 57 9.65 10.83 4.28
C GLN A 57 9.30 9.50 3.65
N LEU A 58 8.88 9.49 2.38
CA LEU A 58 8.56 8.29 1.61
C LEU A 58 9.26 8.34 0.25
N PRO A 59 9.61 7.21 -0.39
CA PRO A 59 10.00 7.18 -1.79
C PRO A 59 8.95 7.84 -2.68
N ALA A 60 9.37 8.68 -3.62
CA ALA A 60 8.50 9.32 -4.59
C ALA A 60 7.82 8.31 -5.53
N ALA A 61 8.48 7.18 -5.78
CA ALA A 61 7.93 6.07 -6.53
C ALA A 61 8.64 4.77 -6.16
N VAL A 62 7.96 3.63 -6.31
CA VAL A 62 8.56 2.31 -6.13
C VAL A 62 8.19 1.39 -7.27
N ARG A 63 9.16 0.59 -7.71
CA ARG A 63 8.95 -0.45 -8.71
C ARG A 63 8.31 -1.67 -8.07
N THR A 64 7.23 -2.16 -8.69
CA THR A 64 6.61 -3.46 -8.43
C THR A 64 6.64 -4.29 -9.71
N PRO A 65 6.41 -5.62 -9.64
CA PRO A 65 6.30 -6.46 -10.84
C PRO A 65 5.21 -6.00 -11.82
N SER A 66 4.12 -5.44 -11.29
CA SER A 66 2.99 -4.95 -12.07
C SER A 66 3.17 -3.53 -12.61
N GLY A 67 4.26 -2.86 -12.24
CA GLY A 67 4.55 -1.49 -12.66
C GLY A 67 5.05 -0.60 -11.52
N THR A 68 5.33 0.65 -11.83
CA THR A 68 5.72 1.65 -10.83
C THR A 68 4.47 2.22 -10.15
N ILE A 69 4.52 2.33 -8.82
CA ILE A 69 3.47 2.96 -8.01
C ILE A 69 4.05 4.17 -7.27
N THR A 70 3.21 5.15 -6.97
CA THR A 70 3.57 6.36 -6.21
C THR A 70 2.85 6.37 -4.86
N PRO A 71 3.43 6.99 -3.82
CA PRO A 71 2.76 7.13 -2.54
C PRO A 71 1.56 8.07 -2.69
N PRO A 72 0.52 7.89 -1.86
CA PRO A 72 -0.52 8.89 -1.71
C PRO A 72 0.07 10.24 -1.28
N ASP A 73 -0.50 11.32 -1.81
CA ASP A 73 -0.06 12.67 -1.46
C ASP A 73 -0.32 12.92 0.05
N THR A 74 0.77 13.21 0.77
CA THR A 74 0.79 13.47 2.21
C THR A 74 0.22 14.84 2.59
N THR A 75 0.11 15.76 1.62
CA THR A 75 -0.29 17.16 1.82
C THR A 75 -1.78 17.40 1.59
N THR A 76 -2.46 16.48 0.90
CA THR A 76 -3.90 16.58 0.63
C THR A 76 -4.73 16.06 1.79
N THR A 77 -5.93 16.63 1.94
CA THR A 77 -6.91 16.11 2.88
C THR A 77 -7.36 14.73 2.39
N PRO A 78 -7.38 13.70 3.25
CA PRO A 78 -7.84 12.38 2.83
C PRO A 78 -9.29 12.45 2.34
N GLU A 79 -9.58 11.80 1.22
CA GLU A 79 -10.95 11.50 0.77
C GLU A 79 -11.76 10.82 1.90
N PRO A 80 -13.10 10.88 1.89
CA PRO A 80 -13.92 10.16 2.85
C PRO A 80 -13.60 8.66 2.80
N ARG A 81 -12.90 8.16 3.82
CA ARG A 81 -12.48 6.77 3.96
C ARG A 81 -13.02 6.16 5.25
N ARG A 82 -13.00 4.84 5.34
CA ARG A 82 -13.26 4.13 6.59
C ARG A 82 -12.29 4.62 7.67
N ILE A 83 -12.85 4.97 8.83
CA ILE A 83 -12.08 5.36 10.02
C ILE A 83 -11.91 4.14 10.92
N TYR A 84 -10.67 3.72 11.13
CA TYR A 84 -10.30 2.67 12.08
C TYR A 84 -10.30 3.25 13.50
N HIS A 85 -10.95 2.61 14.47
CA HIS A 85 -11.10 3.17 15.82
C HIS A 85 -11.21 2.07 16.89
N GLU A 86 -10.97 2.43 18.15
CA GLU A 86 -11.17 1.54 19.29
C GLU A 86 -12.63 1.07 19.35
N GLY A 87 -12.85 -0.24 19.50
CA GLY A 87 -14.19 -0.83 19.47
C GLY A 87 -14.70 -1.24 18.09
N SER A 88 -14.00 -0.92 16.99
CA SER A 88 -14.34 -1.48 15.68
C SER A 88 -14.23 -3.01 15.64
N ASP A 89 -13.53 -3.62 16.62
CA ASP A 89 -13.36 -5.08 16.79
C ASP A 89 -13.01 -5.48 18.24
N ARG A 90 -13.98 -5.38 19.15
CA ARG A 90 -13.88 -5.96 20.51
C ARG A 90 -14.19 -7.45 20.55
N THR A 91 -14.48 -8.11 19.44
CA THR A 91 -14.85 -9.52 19.46
C THR A 91 -13.59 -10.36 19.68
N PRO A 92 -13.42 -11.04 20.85
CA PRO A 92 -12.26 -11.88 21.13
C PRO A 92 -12.24 -13.16 20.28
N GLY A 93 -13.21 -13.32 19.38
CA GLY A 93 -13.29 -14.40 18.44
C GLY A 93 -14.40 -14.21 17.40
N PHE A 94 -14.34 -14.98 16.34
CA PHE A 94 -15.34 -15.02 15.28
C PHE A 94 -16.05 -16.36 15.32
N LYS A 95 -17.38 -16.35 15.41
CA LYS A 95 -18.17 -17.57 15.27
C LYS A 95 -18.77 -17.56 13.87
N PRO A 96 -18.34 -18.47 12.98
CA PRO A 96 -18.99 -18.63 11.68
C PRO A 96 -20.48 -18.84 11.89
N ASP A 97 -21.31 -18.07 11.19
CA ASP A 97 -22.74 -18.32 11.17
C ASP A 97 -23.04 -19.63 10.42
N ARG A 98 -24.31 -20.02 10.44
CA ARG A 98 -24.80 -21.23 9.74
C ARG A 98 -25.65 -20.87 8.53
N ASP A 99 -25.73 -19.58 8.19
CA ASP A 99 -26.53 -19.07 7.08
C ASP A 99 -25.68 -19.11 5.80
N THR A 100 -25.84 -20.18 5.04
CA THR A 100 -25.09 -20.39 3.80
C THR A 100 -25.75 -19.77 2.57
N ARG A 101 -26.69 -18.84 2.76
CA ARG A 101 -27.29 -18.07 1.65
C ARG A 101 -26.27 -17.08 1.09
N ARG A 102 -26.48 -16.68 -0.16
CA ARG A 102 -25.59 -15.71 -0.83
C ARG A 102 -25.77 -14.31 -0.21
N PRO A 103 -24.69 -13.61 0.20
CA PRO A 103 -24.79 -12.26 0.71
C PRO A 103 -25.14 -11.26 -0.40
N GLU A 104 -25.86 -10.19 -0.03
CA GLU A 104 -26.14 -9.04 -0.89
C GLU A 104 -24.95 -8.07 -0.86
N VAL A 105 -24.15 -8.08 -1.94
CA VAL A 105 -23.09 -7.11 -2.29
C VAL A 105 -22.25 -6.56 -1.11
N GLU A 106 -21.05 -7.12 -0.93
CA GLU A 106 -20.06 -6.62 0.02
C GLU A 106 -19.33 -5.39 -0.53
N HIS A 107 -19.38 -4.27 0.20
CA HIS A 107 -18.56 -3.08 -0.08
C HIS A 107 -17.18 -3.21 0.58
N TYR A 108 -16.16 -3.49 -0.23
CA TYR A 108 -14.78 -3.53 0.22
C TYR A 108 -14.18 -2.12 0.25
N ASP A 109 -13.82 -1.67 1.45
CA ASP A 109 -12.85 -0.59 1.64
C ASP A 109 -11.45 -1.22 1.51
N ASP A 110 -10.53 -0.61 0.77
CA ASP A 110 -9.15 -1.10 0.65
C ASP A 110 -8.16 0.07 0.72
N PRO A 111 -7.39 0.18 1.81
CA PRO A 111 -6.47 1.30 1.98
C PRO A 111 -5.15 1.10 1.22
N PHE A 112 -4.96 0.00 0.49
CA PHE A 112 -3.68 -0.34 -0.13
C PHE A 112 -3.63 0.00 -1.63
N SER A 113 -2.45 0.43 -2.07
CA SER A 113 -2.08 0.60 -3.47
C SER A 113 -0.78 -0.19 -3.74
N PRO A 114 -0.78 -1.16 -4.67
CA PRO A 114 -1.92 -1.66 -5.43
C PRO A 114 -3.03 -2.26 -4.54
N THR A 115 -4.24 -2.36 -5.10
CA THR A 115 -5.39 -2.94 -4.37
C THR A 115 -5.15 -4.43 -4.08
N LEU A 116 -5.55 -4.84 -2.88
CA LEU A 116 -5.60 -6.21 -2.41
C LEU A 116 -7.02 -6.75 -2.35
N THR A 117 -8.04 -5.97 -2.76
CA THR A 117 -9.44 -6.40 -2.71
C THR A 117 -9.65 -7.72 -3.45
N PRO A 118 -10.37 -8.70 -2.86
CA PRO A 118 -11.03 -8.71 -1.54
C PRO A 118 -10.17 -9.29 -0.38
N PHE A 119 -8.87 -9.46 -0.57
CA PHE A 119 -7.96 -10.25 0.26
C PHE A 119 -7.25 -9.48 1.39
N LYS A 120 -7.56 -8.20 1.64
CA LYS A 120 -6.96 -7.47 2.75
C LYS A 120 -7.23 -8.19 4.08
N ARG A 121 -6.25 -8.19 4.98
CA ARG A 121 -6.36 -8.91 6.25
C ARG A 121 -6.74 -7.96 7.38
N MET A 122 -8.04 -7.87 7.65
CA MET A 122 -8.57 -7.14 8.83
C MET A 122 -8.44 -7.97 10.11
N HIS A 123 -8.76 -9.27 10.01
CA HIS A 123 -8.70 -10.21 11.12
C HIS A 123 -7.93 -11.45 10.74
N ALA A 124 -7.27 -12.00 11.75
CA ALA A 124 -6.64 -13.29 11.72
C ALA A 124 -6.88 -14.01 13.04
N TYR A 125 -7.10 -15.32 12.92
CA TYR A 125 -7.29 -16.23 14.04
C TYR A 125 -6.38 -17.45 13.81
N ASP A 126 -5.73 -17.92 14.86
CA ASP A 126 -4.78 -19.04 14.83
C ASP A 126 -5.20 -20.22 15.72
N ALA A 127 -6.40 -20.15 16.32
CA ALA A 127 -6.97 -21.22 17.12
C ALA A 127 -8.50 -21.32 16.97
N VAL A 128 -9.03 -22.51 17.31
CA VAL A 128 -10.47 -22.81 17.27
C VAL A 128 -10.89 -23.38 18.62
N ARG A 129 -11.88 -22.77 19.26
CA ARG A 129 -12.47 -23.25 20.52
C ARG A 129 -13.41 -24.45 20.27
N PRO A 130 -13.75 -25.24 21.30
CA PRO A 130 -14.61 -26.42 21.15
C PRO A 130 -15.96 -26.16 20.46
N ASP A 131 -16.50 -24.95 20.62
CA ASP A 131 -17.75 -24.48 20.03
C ASP A 131 -17.60 -23.93 18.59
N TYR A 132 -16.42 -24.12 17.97
CA TYR A 132 -16.02 -23.63 16.66
C TYR A 132 -15.81 -22.11 16.55
N THR A 133 -15.74 -21.40 17.68
CA THR A 133 -15.32 -19.99 17.68
C THR A 133 -13.83 -19.88 17.33
N LEU A 134 -13.51 -19.13 16.28
CA LEU A 134 -12.14 -18.78 15.89
C LEU A 134 -11.59 -17.73 16.85
N VAL A 135 -10.35 -17.87 17.32
CA VAL A 135 -9.74 -16.98 18.31
C VAL A 135 -8.25 -16.75 18.05
N VAL A 136 -7.72 -15.69 18.64
CA VAL A 136 -6.27 -15.47 18.76
C VAL A 136 -5.79 -16.17 20.02
N ARG A 137 -4.82 -17.07 19.88
CA ARG A 137 -4.29 -17.88 20.99
C ARG A 137 -3.35 -17.08 21.89
N ASP A 138 -2.36 -16.42 21.30
CA ASP A 138 -1.43 -15.54 22.00
C ASP A 138 -1.84 -14.08 21.75
N THR A 139 -2.50 -13.48 22.74
CA THR A 139 -2.96 -12.10 22.66
C THR A 139 -1.90 -11.09 23.09
N GLN A 140 -0.67 -11.52 23.37
CA GLN A 140 0.40 -10.61 23.74
C GLN A 140 0.81 -9.75 22.53
N TYR A 141 0.92 -8.45 22.77
CA TYR A 141 1.40 -7.50 21.78
C TYR A 141 2.92 -7.52 21.68
N ARG A 142 3.42 -7.57 20.45
CA ARG A 142 4.85 -7.49 20.12
C ARG A 142 5.06 -6.29 19.18
N PRO A 143 6.07 -5.45 19.42
CA PRO A 143 6.32 -4.30 18.56
C PRO A 143 6.71 -4.77 17.15
N ILE A 144 6.27 -4.03 16.15
CA ILE A 144 6.72 -4.16 14.76
C ILE A 144 7.84 -3.15 14.54
N THR A 145 9.00 -3.62 14.07
CA THR A 145 10.09 -2.75 13.65
C THR A 145 9.69 -1.99 12.39
N ILE A 146 9.87 -0.67 12.42
CA ILE A 146 9.73 0.21 11.25
C ILE A 146 11.14 0.43 10.68
N GLY A 147 11.31 0.18 9.38
CA GLY A 147 12.59 0.40 8.69
C GLY A 147 13.09 -0.81 7.90
N GLY A 148 14.31 -0.66 7.38
CA GLY A 148 14.97 -1.64 6.53
C GLY A 148 14.63 -1.47 5.05
N THR A 149 15.08 -2.40 4.22
CA THR A 149 14.89 -2.38 2.78
C THR A 149 14.01 -3.54 2.29
N PRO A 150 13.34 -3.39 1.13
CA PRO A 150 12.73 -4.52 0.45
C PRO A 150 13.77 -5.59 0.14
N ARG A 151 13.32 -6.84 0.14
CA ARG A 151 14.14 -8.00 -0.26
C ARG A 151 13.83 -8.35 -1.70
N ASP A 152 14.76 -9.09 -2.31
CA ASP A 152 14.51 -9.72 -3.60
C ASP A 152 13.30 -10.64 -3.51
N GLY A 153 12.38 -10.51 -4.47
CA GLY A 153 11.13 -11.28 -4.50
C GLY A 153 9.99 -10.70 -3.67
N ASP A 154 10.16 -9.52 -3.04
CA ASP A 154 9.04 -8.83 -2.40
C ASP A 154 8.12 -8.15 -3.42
N ASP A 155 6.83 -8.10 -3.07
CA ASP A 155 5.90 -7.12 -3.56
C ASP A 155 5.83 -5.93 -2.59
N ARG A 156 5.55 -4.73 -3.12
CA ARG A 156 5.57 -3.48 -2.35
C ARG A 156 4.21 -2.79 -2.46
N PHE A 157 3.80 -2.19 -1.35
CA PHE A 157 2.50 -1.52 -1.23
C PHE A 157 2.67 -0.20 -0.50
N PHE A 158 1.84 0.78 -0.87
CA PHE A 158 1.53 1.91 0.00
C PHE A 158 0.18 1.65 0.67
N GLY A 159 0.10 1.94 1.97
CA GLY A 159 -1.15 1.95 2.73
C GLY A 159 -1.52 3.38 3.09
N ASP A 160 -2.81 3.71 3.05
CA ASP A 160 -3.33 5.03 3.42
C ASP A 160 -4.64 4.90 4.18
N MET A 161 -4.56 5.13 5.49
CA MET A 161 -5.58 4.79 6.47
C MET A 161 -5.86 6.00 7.36
N VAL A 162 -7.12 6.18 7.76
CA VAL A 162 -7.47 7.14 8.82
C VAL A 162 -7.76 6.39 10.11
N VAL A 163 -7.02 6.73 11.16
CA VAL A 163 -7.11 6.09 12.47
C VAL A 163 -7.56 7.12 13.51
N GLN A 164 -8.58 6.77 14.27
CA GLN A 164 -8.99 7.50 15.47
C GLN A 164 -8.28 6.88 16.67
N LEU A 165 -7.16 7.49 17.06
CA LEU A 165 -6.42 7.14 18.26
C LEU A 165 -7.20 7.56 19.51
N ARG A 166 -7.07 6.75 20.55
CA ARG A 166 -7.43 7.05 21.94
C ARG A 166 -6.20 6.79 22.79
N ALA A 167 -5.90 7.70 23.68
CA ALA A 167 -4.72 7.61 24.55
C ALA A 167 -4.73 6.30 25.35
N GLY A 168 -3.67 5.50 25.22
CA GLY A 168 -3.52 4.23 25.93
C GLY A 168 -4.13 3.02 25.21
N ASP A 169 -4.94 3.24 24.16
CA ASP A 169 -5.60 2.18 23.42
C ASP A 169 -4.84 1.75 22.17
N ARG A 170 -5.07 0.50 21.76
CA ARG A 170 -4.56 -0.05 20.51
C ARG A 170 -5.69 -0.15 19.49
N VAL A 171 -5.51 0.50 18.35
CA VAL A 171 -6.48 0.47 17.24
C VAL A 171 -6.02 -0.56 16.22
N ARG A 172 -6.88 -1.55 15.93
CA ARG A 172 -6.60 -2.54 14.89
C ARG A 172 -6.58 -1.88 13.52
N ILE A 173 -5.58 -2.21 12.72
CA ILE A 173 -5.45 -1.79 11.32
C ILE A 173 -5.27 -3.00 10.41
N PRO A 174 -5.69 -2.95 9.13
CA PRO A 174 -5.42 -4.02 8.20
C PRO A 174 -3.92 -4.19 7.94
N SER A 175 -3.55 -5.40 7.54
CA SER A 175 -2.26 -5.68 6.93
C SER A 175 -2.44 -6.30 5.54
N VAL A 176 -1.36 -6.23 4.75
CA VAL A 176 -1.33 -6.81 3.40
C VAL A 176 -1.26 -8.34 3.42
N GLY A 177 -0.75 -8.93 4.50
CA GLY A 177 -0.63 -10.38 4.65
C GLY A 177 0.27 -10.77 5.82
N PRO A 178 0.35 -12.07 6.14
CA PRO A 178 1.23 -12.57 7.20
C PRO A 178 2.70 -12.34 6.84
N GLY A 179 3.48 -11.86 7.80
CA GLY A 179 4.92 -11.62 7.60
C GLY A 179 5.26 -10.37 6.78
N ALA A 180 4.27 -9.50 6.52
CA ALA A 180 4.51 -8.18 5.97
C ALA A 180 5.50 -7.37 6.84
N ARG A 181 6.26 -6.49 6.19
CA ARG A 181 7.25 -5.62 6.83
C ARG A 181 6.86 -4.18 6.60
N LEU A 182 6.88 -3.41 7.68
CA LEU A 182 6.65 -1.97 7.67
C LEU A 182 7.98 -1.27 7.45
N LEU A 183 8.22 -0.79 6.24
CA LEU A 183 9.46 -0.12 5.88
C LEU A 183 9.45 1.31 6.38
N GLU A 184 8.33 2.02 6.18
CA GLU A 184 8.19 3.42 6.57
C GLU A 184 6.75 3.70 7.00
N LEU A 185 6.59 4.69 7.89
CA LEU A 185 5.29 5.12 8.38
C LEU A 185 5.32 6.64 8.61
N VAL A 186 4.36 7.33 8.00
CA VAL A 186 4.15 8.76 8.13
C VAL A 186 2.76 9.00 8.72
N SER A 187 2.66 9.95 9.66
CA SER A 187 1.40 10.39 10.24
C SER A 187 1.11 11.85 9.91
N SER A 188 -0.16 12.16 9.63
CA SER A 188 -0.66 13.52 9.41
C SER A 188 -1.96 13.75 10.21
N PRO A 189 -2.02 14.71 11.16
CA PRO A 189 -0.89 15.54 11.63
C PRO A 189 0.22 14.68 12.24
N ARG A 190 1.45 15.22 12.28
CA ARG A 190 2.62 14.50 12.80
C ARG A 190 2.39 14.11 14.25
N THR A 191 2.13 12.83 14.47
CA THR A 191 1.78 12.22 15.74
C THR A 191 2.68 11.01 15.95
N GLU A 192 3.30 10.91 17.12
CA GLU A 192 4.11 9.74 17.45
C GLU A 192 3.20 8.52 17.63
N VAL A 193 3.47 7.48 16.85
CA VAL A 193 2.72 6.23 16.89
C VAL A 193 3.68 5.05 16.87
N THR A 194 3.28 3.98 17.52
CA THR A 194 3.98 2.68 17.44
C THR A 194 3.04 1.64 16.85
N VAL A 195 3.63 0.68 16.13
CA VAL A 195 2.88 -0.41 15.51
C VAL A 195 3.21 -1.72 16.22
N TRP A 196 2.18 -2.51 16.47
CA TRP A 196 2.24 -3.75 17.24
C TRP A 196 1.54 -4.86 16.49
N ARG A 197 1.86 -6.11 16.83
CA ARG A 197 1.13 -7.29 16.40
C ARG A 197 0.80 -8.23 17.55
N ASP A 198 -0.26 -9.01 17.41
CA ASP A 198 -0.54 -10.15 18.28
C ASP A 198 0.05 -11.47 17.73
N GLY A 199 -0.18 -12.58 18.42
CA GLY A 199 0.30 -13.91 18.02
C GLY A 199 -0.33 -14.47 16.74
N ALA A 200 -1.46 -13.90 16.29
CA ALA A 200 -2.06 -14.21 15.00
C ALA A 200 -1.61 -13.23 13.90
N ASP A 201 -0.65 -12.34 14.18
CA ASP A 201 -0.13 -11.35 13.23
C ASP A 201 -1.19 -10.33 12.77
N ASN A 202 -2.18 -10.04 13.63
CA ASN A 202 -3.04 -8.86 13.45
C ASN A 202 -2.27 -7.60 13.83
N TRP A 203 -2.46 -6.51 13.09
CA TRP A 203 -1.71 -5.26 13.31
C TRP A 203 -2.51 -4.24 14.10
N PHE A 204 -1.81 -3.48 14.93
CA PHE A 204 -2.38 -2.46 15.81
C PHE A 204 -1.51 -1.22 15.81
N VAL A 205 -2.14 -0.05 15.82
CA VAL A 205 -1.49 1.24 16.05
C VAL A 205 -1.79 1.69 17.47
N TYR A 206 -0.76 2.20 18.13
CA TYR A 206 -0.83 2.78 19.46
C TYR A 206 -0.32 4.22 19.42
N GLY A 207 -1.01 5.11 20.11
CA GLY A 207 -0.57 6.48 20.39
C GLY A 207 -0.87 6.83 21.85
N ASP A 208 -0.07 7.71 22.42
CA ASP A 208 -0.27 8.26 23.77
C ASP A 208 -1.29 9.40 23.81
N GLN A 209 -1.64 9.95 22.65
CA GLN A 209 -2.60 11.03 22.47
C GLN A 209 -3.88 10.56 21.78
N SER A 210 -5.00 11.17 22.15
CA SER A 210 -6.26 11.01 21.43
C SER A 210 -6.30 11.97 20.25
N ALA A 211 -6.26 11.44 19.03
CA ALA A 211 -6.23 12.22 17.80
C ALA A 211 -6.81 11.43 16.64
N ARG A 212 -7.31 12.13 15.63
CA ARG A 212 -7.54 11.53 14.31
C ARG A 212 -6.30 11.74 13.47
N VAL A 213 -5.70 10.65 13.00
CA VAL A 213 -4.45 10.67 12.23
C VAL A 213 -4.63 9.92 10.93
N ARG A 214 -4.13 10.48 9.83
CA ARG A 214 -3.92 9.77 8.58
C ARG A 214 -2.55 9.09 8.66
N LEU A 215 -2.50 7.80 8.40
CA LEU A 215 -1.30 6.99 8.36
C LEU A 215 -1.01 6.61 6.92
N ILE A 216 0.17 6.97 6.44
CA ILE A 216 0.69 6.54 5.14
C ILE A 216 1.88 5.63 5.38
N SER A 217 1.77 4.37 4.95
CA SER A 217 2.76 3.33 5.21
C SER A 217 3.39 2.82 3.93
N HIS A 218 4.69 2.56 3.94
CA HIS A 218 5.36 1.76 2.91
C HIS A 218 5.58 0.34 3.42
N LEU A 219 5.07 -0.62 2.67
CA LEU A 219 5.05 -2.03 3.07
C LEU A 219 5.79 -2.88 2.03
N ALA A 220 6.43 -3.95 2.50
CA ALA A 220 6.97 -5.01 1.67
C ALA A 220 6.59 -6.37 2.23
N ILE A 221 6.32 -7.33 1.35
CA ILE A 221 5.96 -8.70 1.71
C ILE A 221 6.46 -9.64 0.63
N ALA A 222 6.88 -10.85 1.01
CA ALA A 222 7.32 -11.85 0.05
C ALA A 222 6.18 -12.17 -0.93
N ARG A 223 6.44 -12.12 -2.24
CA ARG A 223 5.43 -12.38 -3.29
C ARG A 223 4.73 -13.72 -3.15
N GLU A 224 5.44 -14.71 -2.61
CA GLU A 224 4.90 -16.04 -2.31
C GLU A 224 3.70 -16.00 -1.35
N ALA A 225 3.51 -14.93 -0.58
CA ALA A 225 2.31 -14.75 0.24
C ALA A 225 1.01 -14.60 -0.57
N PHE A 226 1.09 -14.18 -1.85
CA PHE A 226 -0.10 -13.93 -2.69
C PHE A 226 -0.25 -14.91 -3.84
N ALA A 227 0.84 -15.23 -4.53
CA ALA A 227 0.77 -15.80 -5.88
C ALA A 227 1.66 -17.04 -6.08
N SER A 228 2.04 -17.74 -5.02
CA SER A 228 2.75 -19.00 -5.15
C SER A 228 1.83 -20.21 -5.12
N GLU A 229 2.32 -21.30 -5.68
CA GLU A 229 1.81 -22.62 -5.34
C GLU A 229 2.02 -22.88 -3.84
N PHE A 230 1.19 -23.77 -3.27
CA PHE A 230 1.47 -24.28 -1.94
C PHE A 230 2.85 -24.96 -1.93
N ALA A 231 3.67 -24.58 -0.95
CA ALA A 231 4.99 -25.17 -0.79
C ALA A 231 4.92 -26.69 -0.62
N ASP A 232 5.84 -27.39 -1.28
CA ASP A 232 6.00 -28.83 -1.13
C ASP A 232 6.86 -29.11 0.11
N VAL A 233 6.19 -29.33 1.24
CA VAL A 233 6.80 -29.51 2.56
C VAL A 233 6.44 -30.86 3.15
N THR A 234 7.24 -31.37 4.08
CA THR A 234 6.91 -32.62 4.78
C THR A 234 6.06 -32.36 6.02
N TRP A 235 5.33 -33.37 6.50
CA TRP A 235 4.58 -33.25 7.75
C TRP A 235 5.46 -32.89 8.96
N GLY A 236 6.74 -33.28 8.95
CA GLY A 236 7.69 -33.02 10.02
C GLY A 236 8.25 -31.59 10.02
N SER A 237 8.22 -30.88 8.89
CA SER A 237 8.69 -29.49 8.80
C SER A 237 7.61 -28.47 9.14
N LEU A 238 6.35 -28.90 9.29
CA LEU A 238 5.27 -28.02 9.72
C LEU A 238 5.43 -27.63 11.20
N PRO A 239 5.09 -26.37 11.56
CA PRO A 239 5.11 -25.95 12.95
C PRO A 239 4.12 -26.79 13.77
N ARG A 240 4.49 -27.09 15.02
CA ARG A 240 3.57 -27.78 15.93
C ARG A 240 2.38 -26.88 16.24
N VAL A 241 1.18 -27.37 15.92
CA VAL A 241 -0.07 -26.74 16.32
C VAL A 241 -0.54 -27.29 17.67
N PRO A 242 -1.25 -26.49 18.49
CA PRO A 242 -1.88 -26.97 19.71
C PRO A 242 -2.82 -28.16 19.43
N VAL A 243 -2.97 -29.01 20.44
CA VAL A 243 -3.91 -30.14 20.37
C VAL A 243 -5.32 -29.61 20.14
N GLN A 244 -5.95 -30.07 19.06
CA GLN A 244 -7.31 -29.70 18.72
C GLN A 244 -8.31 -30.44 19.62
N PRO A 245 -9.44 -29.82 20.00
CA PRO A 245 -10.54 -30.49 20.67
C PRO A 245 -10.93 -31.80 19.97
N ALA A 246 -11.17 -32.86 20.75
CA ALA A 246 -11.46 -34.19 20.20
C ALA A 246 -12.67 -34.21 19.25
N ALA A 247 -13.64 -33.32 19.47
CA ALA A 247 -14.79 -33.14 18.58
C ALA A 247 -14.36 -32.69 17.17
N HIS A 248 -13.39 -31.78 17.06
CA HIS A 248 -12.86 -31.30 15.78
C HIS A 248 -12.10 -32.41 15.06
N SER A 249 -11.26 -33.17 15.77
CA SER A 249 -10.56 -34.31 15.18
C SER A 249 -11.53 -35.39 14.68
N ARG A 250 -12.64 -35.64 15.39
CA ARG A 250 -13.71 -36.53 14.91
C ARG A 250 -14.40 -35.97 13.66
N ALA A 251 -14.71 -34.69 13.63
CA ALA A 251 -15.32 -34.04 12.45
C ALA A 251 -14.38 -34.12 11.24
N PHE A 252 -13.11 -33.75 11.41
CA PHE A 252 -12.08 -33.86 10.37
C PHE A 252 -11.96 -35.29 9.85
N ARG A 253 -11.87 -36.31 10.73
CA ARG A 253 -11.76 -37.72 10.29
C ARG A 253 -12.94 -38.18 9.42
N ARG A 254 -14.16 -37.68 9.67
CA ARG A 254 -15.32 -37.99 8.82
C ARG A 254 -15.15 -37.41 7.42
N VAL A 255 -14.78 -36.13 7.32
CA VAL A 255 -14.53 -35.48 6.03
C VAL A 255 -13.35 -36.14 5.33
N ALA A 256 -12.22 -36.29 6.01
CA ALA A 256 -11.01 -36.92 5.48
C ALA A 256 -11.30 -38.33 4.93
N LYS A 257 -12.12 -39.15 5.61
CA LYS A 257 -12.54 -40.45 5.07
C LYS A 257 -13.41 -40.29 3.81
N ALA A 258 -14.36 -39.36 3.81
CA ALA A 258 -15.28 -39.14 2.69
C ALA A 258 -14.57 -38.66 1.41
N ILE A 259 -13.49 -37.88 1.56
CA ILE A 259 -12.68 -37.41 0.44
C ILE A 259 -11.32 -38.10 0.35
N ASP A 260 -11.16 -39.27 0.96
CA ASP A 260 -9.96 -40.11 0.85
C ASP A 260 -8.64 -39.34 1.10
N ILE A 261 -8.57 -38.61 2.22
CA ILE A 261 -7.34 -37.98 2.71
C ILE A 261 -6.59 -38.98 3.58
N SER A 262 -5.32 -39.19 3.24
CA SER A 262 -4.41 -40.05 4.00
C SER A 262 -3.08 -39.35 4.25
N ARG A 263 -2.75 -39.12 5.53
CA ARG A 263 -1.46 -38.49 5.90
C ARG A 263 -0.26 -39.39 5.68
N THR A 264 -0.45 -40.70 5.47
CA THR A 264 0.64 -41.64 5.23
C THR A 264 1.04 -41.70 3.76
N THR A 265 0.12 -41.38 2.84
CA THR A 265 0.34 -41.47 1.39
C THR A 265 0.30 -40.11 0.69
N MET A 266 -0.20 -39.05 1.35
CA MET A 266 -0.31 -37.71 0.78
C MET A 266 0.60 -36.70 1.48
N SER A 267 1.14 -35.77 0.70
CA SER A 267 1.86 -34.61 1.22
C SER A 267 0.87 -33.61 1.88
N PRO A 268 1.36 -32.73 2.78
CA PRO A 268 0.59 -31.56 3.23
C PRO A 268 -0.03 -30.75 2.10
N ARG A 269 0.72 -30.51 1.02
CA ARG A 269 0.26 -29.80 -0.18
C ARG A 269 -0.97 -30.47 -0.77
N ASP A 270 -0.91 -31.77 -1.01
CA ASP A 270 -2.02 -32.51 -1.63
C ASP A 270 -3.26 -32.55 -0.73
N VAL A 271 -3.06 -32.68 0.58
CA VAL A 271 -4.16 -32.64 1.55
C VAL A 271 -4.86 -31.28 1.54
N VAL A 272 -4.11 -30.18 1.54
CA VAL A 272 -4.69 -28.82 1.47
C VAL A 272 -5.44 -28.63 0.16
N LEU A 273 -4.84 -28.98 -0.98
CA LEU A 273 -5.49 -28.86 -2.29
C LEU A 273 -6.78 -29.67 -2.37
N LYS A 274 -6.80 -30.89 -1.82
CA LYS A 274 -8.00 -31.75 -1.79
C LYS A 274 -9.10 -31.16 -0.89
N MET A 275 -8.74 -30.61 0.27
CA MET A 275 -9.69 -29.91 1.15
C MET A 275 -10.24 -28.64 0.49
N VAL A 276 -9.39 -27.83 -0.16
CA VAL A 276 -9.82 -26.63 -0.89
C VAL A 276 -10.80 -26.99 -2.00
N SER A 277 -10.49 -28.02 -2.80
CA SER A 277 -11.37 -28.52 -3.85
C SER A 277 -12.73 -28.96 -3.30
N TYR A 278 -12.73 -29.73 -2.21
CA TYR A 278 -13.95 -30.17 -1.54
C TYR A 278 -14.81 -28.99 -1.06
N PHE A 279 -14.25 -28.01 -0.35
CA PHE A 279 -15.02 -26.87 0.14
C PHE A 279 -15.50 -25.92 -0.96
N ARG A 280 -14.73 -25.76 -2.06
CA ARG A 280 -15.16 -25.00 -3.23
C ARG A 280 -16.31 -25.65 -4.01
N SER A 281 -16.56 -26.94 -3.80
CA SER A 281 -17.68 -27.64 -4.44
C SER A 281 -19.05 -27.33 -3.82
N PHE A 282 -19.09 -26.62 -2.69
CA PHE A 282 -20.35 -26.30 -2.02
C PHE A 282 -21.12 -25.23 -2.80
N ALA A 283 -22.42 -25.46 -2.99
CA ALA A 283 -23.33 -24.48 -3.55
C ALA A 283 -24.08 -23.76 -2.42
N PRO A 284 -24.46 -22.48 -2.61
CA PRO A 284 -25.31 -21.77 -1.65
C PRO A 284 -26.58 -22.56 -1.35
N SER A 285 -27.03 -22.52 -0.10
CA SER A 285 -28.35 -23.04 0.25
C SER A 285 -29.44 -22.21 -0.44
N LYS A 286 -30.51 -22.90 -0.85
CA LYS A 286 -31.73 -22.23 -1.32
C LYS A 286 -32.42 -21.46 -0.19
#